data_AF-A0A7J2R6M5-F1
#
_entry.id   AF-A0A7J2R6M5-F1
#
_cell.length_a   1.000
_cell.length_b   1.000
_cell.length_c   1.000
_cell.angle_alpha   90.00
_cell.angle_beta   90.00
_cell.angle_gamma   90.00
#
_symmetry.space_group_name_H-M   'P 1'
#
loop_
_entity.id
_entity.type
_entity.pdbx_description
1 polymer ?
#
loop_
_entity_poly.entity_id
_entity_poly.type
_entity_poly.pdbx_seq_one_letter_code
_entity_poly.pdbx_strand_id
1 'polypeptide(L)'
;MASLRQLATEVIDAINQPFNELLYQRVKDLIVHERSLAIRRSIQRHGIDSEFKQRYKVPMIRVDKSDFYNIDTNLKVFRSVNKIARLVRFQNDSPFTYVGSVTHDNPFIFVEPFAVEGIDSLRYMKYVIKYSFNNAHIYVFNRNNTLENIGVETIFADPRFVDYSDNTIAPVTFTDDMEFLISEDMISDIKLKIFSGDLRIALTDDKEVNMNEDEEVSR
;
A
#
# COMPACT_ATOMS: atom_id res chain seq x y z
N MET A 1 -4.36 12.55 -16.34
CA MET A 1 -4.68 12.11 -14.97
C MET A 1 -4.25 13.18 -13.98
N ALA A 2 -4.89 13.25 -12.82
CA ALA A 2 -4.64 14.27 -11.81
C ALA A 2 -3.54 13.83 -10.83
N SER A 3 -2.71 14.76 -10.37
CA SER A 3 -1.75 14.51 -9.28
C SER A 3 -2.41 14.64 -7.91
N LEU A 4 -1.81 14.04 -6.88
CA LEU A 4 -2.32 14.18 -5.50
C LEU A 4 -2.34 15.65 -5.07
N ARG A 5 -1.32 16.42 -5.48
CA ARG A 5 -1.25 17.87 -5.23
C ARG A 5 -2.44 18.61 -5.86
N GLN A 6 -2.74 18.35 -7.13
CA GLN A 6 -3.85 18.98 -7.83
C GLN A 6 -5.19 18.67 -7.17
N LEU A 7 -5.42 17.40 -6.83
CA LEU A 7 -6.65 16.98 -6.15
C LEU A 7 -6.82 17.64 -4.78
N ALA A 8 -5.74 17.73 -3.99
CA ALA A 8 -5.78 18.40 -2.70
C ALA A 8 -6.04 19.90 -2.84
N THR A 9 -5.35 20.56 -3.78
CA THR A 9 -5.54 22.00 -4.05
C THR A 9 -6.98 22.32 -4.47
N GLU A 10 -7.56 21.55 -5.39
CA GLU A 10 -8.96 21.76 -5.82
C GLU A 10 -9.96 21.65 -4.67
N VAL A 11 -9.78 20.68 -3.77
CA VAL A 11 -10.64 20.50 -2.59
C VAL A 11 -10.52 21.70 -1.65
N ILE A 12 -9.31 22.24 -1.48
CA ILE A 12 -9.02 23.31 -0.51
C ILE A 12 -9.45 24.68 -1.02
N ASP A 13 -9.25 24.92 -2.30
CA ASP A 13 -9.76 26.11 -2.97
C ASP A 13 -11.29 26.17 -2.87
N ALA A 14 -11.98 25.02 -2.97
CA ALA A 14 -13.43 24.94 -2.78
C ALA A 14 -13.90 25.25 -1.34
N ILE A 15 -13.02 25.14 -0.33
CA ILE A 15 -13.32 25.43 1.09
C ILE A 15 -12.91 26.87 1.46
N ASN A 16 -12.25 27.61 0.55
CA ASN A 16 -11.71 28.96 0.79
C ASN A 16 -10.67 29.04 1.92
N GLN A 17 -9.92 27.96 2.19
CA GLN A 17 -8.83 27.94 3.18
C GLN A 17 -7.45 27.57 2.56
N PRO A 18 -6.99 28.28 1.52
CA PRO A 18 -5.81 27.90 0.73
C PRO A 18 -4.46 27.91 1.50
N PHE A 19 -4.37 28.64 2.62
CA PHE A 19 -3.11 28.80 3.36
C PHE A 19 -2.97 27.87 4.58
N ASN A 20 -3.95 27.00 4.84
CA ASN A 20 -3.89 26.10 5.98
C ASN A 20 -3.11 24.82 5.61
N GLU A 21 -1.81 24.79 5.94
CA GLU A 21 -0.92 23.65 5.63
C GLU A 21 -1.34 22.36 6.36
N LEU A 22 -1.87 22.47 7.59
CA LEU A 22 -2.37 21.32 8.33
C LEU A 22 -3.58 20.69 7.63
N LEU A 23 -4.53 21.51 7.22
CA LEU A 23 -5.68 21.06 6.44
C LEU A 23 -5.23 20.47 5.10
N TYR A 24 -4.22 21.07 4.47
CA TYR A 24 -3.63 20.57 3.24
C TYR A 24 -3.11 19.12 3.37
N GLN A 25 -2.34 18.83 4.42
CA GLN A 25 -1.88 17.47 4.69
C GLN A 25 -3.02 16.51 5.04
N ARG A 26 -3.99 16.95 5.84
CA ARG A 26 -5.17 16.14 6.19
C ARG A 26 -5.99 15.76 4.94
N VAL A 27 -6.22 16.70 4.04
CA VAL A 27 -6.94 16.45 2.78
C VAL A 27 -6.18 15.43 1.92
N LYS A 28 -4.85 15.55 1.82
CA LYS A 28 -4.04 14.56 1.11
C LYS A 28 -4.18 13.15 1.72
N ASP A 29 -4.17 13.05 3.04
CA ASP A 29 -4.32 11.76 3.74
C ASP A 29 -5.72 11.17 3.56
N LEU A 30 -6.76 12.02 3.58
CA LEU A 30 -8.13 11.62 3.28
C LEU A 30 -8.27 11.12 1.83
N ILE A 31 -7.66 11.79 0.86
CA ILE A 31 -7.65 11.35 -0.55
C ILE A 31 -6.99 9.97 -0.68
N VAL A 32 -5.85 9.75 -0.01
CA VAL A 32 -5.16 8.43 -0.01
C VAL A 32 -6.01 7.35 0.67
N HIS A 33 -6.68 7.69 1.78
CA HIS A 33 -7.60 6.78 2.46
C HIS A 33 -8.78 6.40 1.56
N GLU A 34 -9.49 7.37 1.01
CA GLU A 34 -10.66 7.14 0.15
C GLU A 34 -10.29 6.42 -1.14
N ARG A 35 -9.11 6.71 -1.72
CA ARG A 35 -8.54 5.91 -2.80
C ARG A 35 -8.48 4.43 -2.43
N SER A 36 -7.89 4.12 -1.28
CA SER A 36 -7.70 2.72 -0.86
C SER A 36 -9.04 1.98 -0.71
N LEU A 37 -10.09 2.69 -0.26
CA LEU A 37 -11.44 2.15 -0.15
C LEU A 37 -12.12 2.01 -1.51
N ALA A 38 -11.99 3.00 -2.40
CA ALA A 38 -12.56 2.98 -3.73
C ALA A 38 -12.00 1.80 -4.54
N ILE A 39 -10.67 1.64 -4.54
CA ILE A 39 -9.98 0.51 -5.18
C ILE A 39 -10.46 -0.81 -4.57
N ARG A 40 -10.53 -0.93 -3.24
CA ARG A 40 -11.03 -2.14 -2.58
C ARG A 40 -12.45 -2.50 -3.01
N ARG A 41 -13.35 -1.52 -3.09
CA ARG A 41 -14.74 -1.71 -3.55
C ARG A 41 -14.81 -2.05 -5.03
N SER A 42 -13.90 -1.52 -5.86
CA SER A 42 -13.80 -1.89 -7.27
C SER A 42 -13.39 -3.34 -7.41
N ILE A 43 -12.34 -3.76 -6.67
CA ILE A 43 -11.82 -5.12 -6.75
C ILE A 43 -12.84 -6.15 -6.28
N GLN A 44 -13.64 -5.83 -5.27
CA GLN A 44 -14.75 -6.67 -4.84
C GLN A 44 -15.84 -6.84 -5.90
N ARG A 45 -16.00 -5.88 -6.80
CA ARG A 45 -17.05 -5.88 -7.83
C ARG A 45 -16.57 -6.42 -9.18
N HIS A 46 -15.36 -6.07 -9.59
CA HIS A 46 -14.83 -6.29 -10.94
C HIS A 46 -13.59 -7.18 -10.98
N GLY A 47 -12.98 -7.50 -9.83
CA GLY A 47 -11.71 -8.21 -9.76
C GLY A 47 -10.50 -7.27 -9.85
N ILE A 48 -9.30 -7.83 -10.01
CA ILE A 48 -8.06 -7.07 -9.96
C ILE A 48 -7.75 -6.46 -11.33
N ASP A 49 -8.07 -5.18 -11.50
CA ASP A 49 -7.74 -4.41 -12.71
C ASP A 49 -6.23 -4.21 -12.87
N SER A 50 -5.73 -4.32 -14.10
CA SER A 50 -4.30 -4.16 -14.40
C SER A 50 -3.81 -2.72 -14.23
N GLU A 51 -4.69 -1.74 -14.37
CA GLU A 51 -4.36 -0.31 -14.26
C GLU A 51 -3.83 0.08 -12.87
N PHE A 52 -4.30 -0.60 -11.82
CA PHE A 52 -3.88 -0.34 -10.45
C PHE A 52 -2.66 -1.17 -10.02
N LYS A 53 -2.25 -2.15 -10.83
CA LYS A 53 -1.13 -3.04 -10.50
C LYS A 53 0.17 -2.28 -10.65
N GLN A 54 0.97 -2.32 -9.60
CA GLN A 54 2.29 -1.72 -9.57
C GLN A 54 3.33 -2.82 -9.43
N ARG A 55 4.39 -2.72 -10.23
CA ARG A 55 5.51 -3.65 -10.22
C ARG A 55 6.70 -2.99 -9.57
N TYR A 56 7.36 -3.72 -8.68
CA TYR A 56 8.53 -3.20 -7.99
C TYR A 56 9.55 -4.30 -7.72
N LYS A 57 10.81 -3.89 -7.70
CA LYS A 57 11.95 -4.73 -7.40
C LYS A 57 12.23 -4.65 -5.90
N VAL A 58 12.22 -5.80 -5.22
CA VAL A 58 12.48 -5.86 -3.79
C VAL A 58 13.87 -6.47 -3.55
N PRO A 59 14.79 -5.74 -2.92
CA PRO A 59 16.06 -6.29 -2.50
C PRO A 59 15.85 -7.23 -1.31
N MET A 60 16.58 -8.34 -1.32
CA MET A 60 16.48 -9.43 -0.35
C MET A 60 17.83 -9.63 0.35
N ILE A 61 17.77 -9.89 1.65
CA ILE A 61 18.92 -10.26 2.48
C ILE A 61 18.73 -11.66 3.02
N ARG A 62 19.83 -12.40 3.13
CA ARG A 62 19.80 -13.70 3.81
C ARG A 62 19.65 -13.48 5.31
N VAL A 63 18.73 -14.23 5.91
CA VAL A 63 18.44 -14.15 7.34
C VAL A 63 18.48 -15.55 7.94
N ASP A 64 18.83 -15.65 9.22
CA ASP A 64 18.77 -16.91 9.94
C ASP A 64 17.32 -17.37 10.17
N LYS A 65 17.12 -18.68 10.24
CA LYS A 65 15.78 -19.30 10.35
C LYS A 65 15.07 -18.94 11.66
N SER A 66 15.83 -18.56 12.69
CA SER A 66 15.33 -18.13 13.99
C SER A 66 14.51 -16.84 13.92
N ASP A 67 14.83 -15.95 12.98
CA ASP A 67 14.17 -14.64 12.88
C ASP A 67 12.75 -14.73 12.31
N PHE A 68 12.43 -15.81 11.60
CA PHE A 68 11.13 -15.99 10.98
C PHE A 68 10.20 -16.86 11.82
N TYR A 69 10.61 -18.09 12.21
CA TYR A 69 9.74 -19.01 12.97
C TYR A 69 10.44 -20.25 13.59
N ASN A 70 11.78 -20.29 13.73
CA ASN A 70 12.52 -21.51 14.12
C ASN A 70 12.16 -22.74 13.27
N ILE A 71 12.15 -22.55 11.95
CA ILE A 71 11.79 -23.59 10.99
C ILE A 71 12.96 -24.57 10.82
N ASP A 72 12.74 -25.87 11.03
CA ASP A 72 13.73 -26.93 10.79
C ASP A 72 13.65 -27.44 9.35
N THR A 73 14.19 -26.65 8.42
CA THR A 73 14.26 -27.02 7.00
C THR A 73 15.67 -26.91 6.48
N ASN A 74 16.03 -27.64 5.43
CA ASN A 74 17.31 -27.46 4.72
C ASN A 74 17.32 -26.23 3.79
N LEU A 75 16.27 -25.41 3.82
CA LEU A 75 16.10 -24.24 2.97
C LEU A 75 16.84 -23.04 3.55
N LYS A 76 17.29 -22.14 2.67
CA LYS A 76 17.80 -20.82 3.05
C LYS A 76 16.64 -19.84 3.05
N VAL A 77 16.62 -18.97 4.05
CA VAL A 77 15.59 -17.95 4.23
C VAL A 77 16.17 -16.60 3.81
N PHE A 78 15.45 -15.92 2.94
CA PHE A 78 15.73 -14.55 2.53
C PHE A 78 14.58 -13.67 2.99
N ARG A 79 14.86 -12.48 3.53
CA ARG A 79 13.88 -11.47 3.93
C ARG A 79 14.04 -10.24 3.05
N SER A 80 12.96 -9.53 2.76
CA SER A 80 13.05 -8.19 2.18
C SER A 80 13.90 -7.28 3.08
N VAL A 81 14.74 -6.43 2.47
CA VAL A 81 15.54 -5.44 3.21
C VAL A 81 14.61 -4.39 3.83
N ASN A 82 13.69 -3.90 3.02
CA ASN A 82 12.74 -2.88 3.40
C ASN A 82 11.37 -3.51 3.74
N LYS A 83 10.63 -2.82 4.60
CA LYS A 83 9.22 -3.12 4.82
C LYS A 83 8.43 -2.79 3.56
N ILE A 84 7.54 -3.68 3.19
CA ILE A 84 6.59 -3.49 2.11
C ILE A 84 5.53 -2.49 2.59
N ALA A 85 5.22 -1.52 1.72
CA ALA A 85 4.16 -0.54 1.97
C ALA A 85 2.79 -1.23 2.18
N ARG A 86 1.86 -0.49 2.79
CA ARG A 86 0.54 -1.03 3.13
C ARG A 86 -0.20 -1.45 1.86
N LEU A 87 -0.61 -2.72 1.82
CA LEU A 87 -1.34 -3.30 0.68
C LEU A 87 -2.84 -3.04 0.79
N VAL A 88 -3.52 -2.96 -0.36
CA VAL A 88 -4.98 -3.08 -0.40
C VAL A 88 -5.35 -4.54 -0.18
N ARG A 89 -6.30 -4.82 0.72
CA ARG A 89 -6.73 -6.19 1.00
C ARG A 89 -7.69 -6.70 -0.09
N PHE A 90 -7.35 -7.81 -0.73
CA PHE A 90 -8.21 -8.55 -1.64
C PHE A 90 -8.82 -9.78 -0.96
N GLN A 91 -9.81 -10.43 -1.58
CA GLN A 91 -10.43 -11.65 -1.06
C GLN A 91 -9.65 -12.94 -1.40
N ASN A 92 -8.49 -12.83 -2.05
CA ASN A 92 -7.66 -13.98 -2.40
C ASN A 92 -6.81 -14.43 -1.21
N ASP A 93 -6.44 -15.71 -1.22
CA ASP A 93 -5.56 -16.33 -0.21
C ASP A 93 -4.15 -15.71 -0.17
N SER A 94 -3.71 -15.13 -1.30
CA SER A 94 -2.42 -14.43 -1.41
C SER A 94 -2.58 -12.91 -1.26
N PRO A 95 -1.74 -12.25 -0.44
CA PRO A 95 -1.74 -10.79 -0.31
C PRO A 95 -1.15 -10.07 -1.54
N PHE A 96 -0.49 -10.80 -2.45
CA PHE A 96 0.12 -10.26 -3.67
C PHE A 96 -0.48 -10.89 -4.92
N THR A 97 -0.51 -10.12 -6.00
CA THR A 97 -0.92 -10.61 -7.33
C THR A 97 0.18 -11.48 -7.95
N TYR A 98 1.44 -11.07 -7.81
CA TYR A 98 2.60 -11.83 -8.23
C TYR A 98 3.79 -11.60 -7.30
N VAL A 99 4.52 -12.67 -6.99
CA VAL A 99 5.84 -12.64 -6.35
C VAL A 99 6.68 -13.67 -7.07
N GLY A 100 7.87 -13.29 -7.55
CA GLY A 100 8.73 -14.22 -8.25
C GLY A 100 10.03 -13.63 -8.75
N SER A 101 10.55 -14.18 -9.85
CA SER A 101 11.72 -13.58 -10.50
C SER A 101 11.41 -12.17 -11.00
N VAL A 102 12.45 -11.32 -11.03
CA VAL A 102 12.35 -9.94 -11.54
C VAL A 102 11.84 -9.91 -12.98
N THR A 103 12.21 -10.90 -13.79
CA THR A 103 11.81 -11.06 -15.19
C THR A 103 10.37 -11.54 -15.38
N HIS A 104 9.67 -11.90 -14.30
CA HIS A 104 8.31 -12.47 -14.33
C HIS A 104 8.17 -13.88 -14.93
N ASP A 105 9.28 -14.59 -15.13
CA ASP A 105 9.27 -15.95 -15.70
C ASP A 105 8.92 -17.03 -14.68
N ASN A 106 9.28 -16.82 -13.40
CA ASN A 106 9.19 -17.84 -12.36
C ASN A 106 8.39 -17.32 -11.16
N PRO A 107 7.07 -17.58 -11.10
CA PRO A 107 6.25 -17.26 -9.93
C PRO A 107 6.64 -18.14 -8.74
N PHE A 108 6.66 -17.53 -7.56
CA PHE A 108 6.83 -18.24 -6.29
C PHE A 108 5.46 -18.57 -5.70
N ILE A 109 5.39 -19.67 -4.95
CA ILE A 109 4.15 -20.11 -4.34
C ILE A 109 4.01 -19.46 -2.96
N PHE A 110 2.85 -18.86 -2.70
CA PHE A 110 2.51 -18.36 -1.37
C PHE A 110 2.24 -19.54 -0.44
N VAL A 111 2.88 -19.52 0.73
CA VAL A 111 2.76 -20.56 1.75
C VAL A 111 2.68 -19.88 3.11
N GLU A 112 1.76 -20.34 3.96
CA GLU A 112 1.69 -19.87 5.34
C GLU A 112 2.93 -20.33 6.12
N PRO A 113 3.44 -19.53 7.08
CA PRO A 113 4.71 -19.79 7.77
C PRO A 113 4.85 -21.21 8.33
N PHE A 114 3.77 -21.75 8.92
CA PHE A 114 3.78 -23.07 9.56
C PHE A 114 3.74 -24.24 8.55
N ALA A 115 3.28 -23.99 7.32
CA ALA A 115 3.12 -25.03 6.31
C ALA A 115 4.41 -25.28 5.50
N VAL A 116 5.44 -24.43 5.66
CA VAL A 116 6.67 -24.48 4.86
C VAL A 116 7.37 -25.84 4.98
N GLU A 117 7.49 -26.39 6.18
CA GLU A 117 8.15 -27.68 6.43
C GLU A 117 7.40 -28.82 5.76
N GLY A 118 6.08 -28.85 5.96
CA GLY A 118 5.20 -29.86 5.38
C GLY A 118 5.26 -29.83 3.85
N ILE A 119 5.17 -28.65 3.25
CA ILE A 119 5.20 -28.50 1.79
C ILE A 119 6.59 -28.82 1.22
N ASP A 120 7.69 -28.52 1.90
CA ASP A 120 9.04 -28.90 1.44
C ASP A 120 9.26 -30.43 1.46
N SER A 121 8.58 -31.15 2.36
CA SER A 121 8.65 -32.62 2.43
C SER A 121 7.98 -33.32 1.23
N LEU A 122 7.05 -32.64 0.55
CA LEU A 122 6.32 -33.21 -0.58
C LEU A 122 7.22 -33.34 -1.81
N ARG A 123 7.22 -34.54 -2.40
CA ARG A 123 8.10 -34.92 -3.54
C ARG A 123 8.09 -33.93 -4.70
N TYR A 124 6.92 -33.40 -5.06
CA TYR A 124 6.75 -32.49 -6.21
C TYR A 124 6.95 -31.02 -5.86
N MET A 125 6.82 -30.62 -4.59
CA MET A 125 6.96 -29.23 -4.14
C MET A 125 8.38 -28.92 -3.62
N LYS A 126 9.21 -29.94 -3.45
CA LYS A 126 10.58 -29.85 -2.92
C LYS A 126 11.49 -28.83 -3.63
N TYR A 127 11.30 -28.65 -4.94
CA TYR A 127 12.15 -27.78 -5.78
C TYR A 127 11.53 -26.41 -6.09
N VAL A 128 10.27 -26.20 -5.69
CA VAL A 128 9.58 -24.94 -5.96
C VAL A 128 9.96 -23.90 -4.91
N ILE A 129 10.25 -22.68 -5.37
CA ILE A 129 10.52 -21.52 -4.51
C ILE A 129 9.20 -21.08 -3.87
N LYS A 130 9.24 -20.91 -2.56
CA LYS A 130 8.08 -20.57 -1.74
C LYS A 130 8.31 -19.21 -1.10
N TYR A 131 7.23 -18.50 -0.83
CA TYR A 131 7.32 -17.26 -0.09
C TYR A 131 6.19 -17.14 0.94
N SER A 132 6.45 -16.36 1.98
CA SER A 132 5.48 -16.00 3.01
C SER A 132 5.57 -14.50 3.26
N PHE A 133 4.48 -13.92 3.77
CA PHE A 133 4.41 -12.52 4.14
C PHE A 133 4.10 -12.39 5.61
N ASN A 134 5.00 -11.75 6.38
CA ASN A 134 4.79 -11.52 7.81
C ASN A 134 5.46 -10.22 8.25
N ASN A 135 4.86 -9.49 9.19
CA ASN A 135 5.38 -8.23 9.74
C ASN A 135 5.81 -7.21 8.66
N ALA A 136 5.02 -7.10 7.59
CA ALA A 136 5.31 -6.27 6.43
C ALA A 136 6.64 -6.61 5.71
N HIS A 137 7.17 -7.81 5.88
CA HIS A 137 8.32 -8.32 5.14
C HIS A 137 7.93 -9.54 4.32
N ILE A 138 8.57 -9.68 3.15
CA ILE A 138 8.48 -10.88 2.33
C ILE A 138 9.62 -11.79 2.74
N TYR A 139 9.29 -13.04 3.03
CA TYR A 139 10.24 -14.10 3.31
C TYR A 139 10.20 -15.10 2.16
N VAL A 140 11.35 -15.44 1.60
CA VAL A 140 11.49 -16.39 0.51
C VAL A 140 12.32 -17.57 0.97
N PHE A 141 11.79 -18.77 0.73
CA PHE A 141 12.43 -20.03 1.02
C PHE A 141 12.99 -20.62 -0.26
N ASN A 142 14.32 -20.68 -0.34
CA ASN A 142 15.02 -21.14 -1.52
C ASN A 142 16.13 -22.12 -1.13
N ARG A 143 16.40 -23.12 -1.98
CA ARG A 143 17.57 -24.00 -1.84
C ARG A 143 18.84 -23.33 -2.35
N ASN A 144 18.71 -22.46 -3.35
CA ASN A 144 19.85 -21.77 -3.95
C ASN A 144 20.45 -20.74 -3.00
N ASN A 145 21.76 -20.48 -3.15
CA ASN A 145 22.50 -19.61 -2.24
C ASN A 145 22.31 -18.11 -2.51
N THR A 146 21.78 -17.75 -3.68
CA THR A 146 21.74 -16.38 -4.16
C THR A 146 20.31 -16.00 -4.54
N LEU A 147 19.76 -15.04 -3.82
CA LEU A 147 18.53 -14.33 -4.18
C LEU A 147 18.71 -12.89 -3.72
N GLU A 148 19.17 -12.03 -4.62
CA GLU A 148 19.42 -10.62 -4.30
C GLU A 148 18.16 -9.78 -4.49
N ASN A 149 17.36 -10.08 -5.50
CA ASN A 149 16.21 -9.28 -5.88
C ASN A 149 15.05 -10.16 -6.34
N ILE A 150 13.84 -9.75 -5.98
CA ILE A 150 12.59 -10.38 -6.43
C ILE A 150 11.70 -9.34 -7.13
N GLY A 151 10.87 -9.80 -8.06
CA GLY A 151 9.79 -9.00 -8.64
C GLY A 151 8.51 -9.21 -7.85
N VAL A 152 7.84 -8.12 -7.48
CA VAL A 152 6.54 -8.18 -6.81
C VAL A 152 5.55 -7.29 -7.55
N GLU A 153 4.34 -7.78 -7.73
CA GLU A 153 3.22 -7.06 -8.33
C GLU A 153 2.04 -7.04 -7.36
N THR A 154 1.56 -5.85 -7.04
CA THR A 154 0.43 -5.67 -6.13
C THR A 154 -0.19 -4.28 -6.27
N ILE A 155 -1.26 -4.05 -5.51
CA ILE A 155 -1.90 -2.74 -5.39
C ILE A 155 -1.68 -2.22 -3.97
N PHE A 156 -1.02 -1.08 -3.88
CA PHE A 156 -0.74 -0.42 -2.60
C PHE A 156 -1.86 0.51 -2.19
N ALA A 157 -2.16 0.51 -0.89
CA ALA A 157 -3.12 1.43 -0.29
C ALA A 157 -2.58 2.86 -0.32
N ASP A 158 -1.31 3.02 0.03
CA ASP A 158 -0.62 4.30 0.00
C ASP A 158 0.51 4.27 -1.06
N PRO A 159 0.39 5.07 -2.13
CA PRO A 159 1.41 5.13 -3.18
C PRO A 159 2.67 5.89 -2.74
N ARG A 160 2.64 6.66 -1.63
CA ARG A 160 3.78 7.46 -1.18
C ARG A 160 4.97 6.64 -0.72
N PHE A 161 4.70 5.46 -0.16
CA PHE A 161 5.71 4.55 0.39
C PHE A 161 6.28 3.57 -0.63
N VAL A 162 5.90 3.70 -1.90
CA VAL A 162 6.37 2.85 -2.98
C VAL A 162 7.53 3.55 -3.68
N ASP A 163 8.71 2.94 -3.65
CA ASP A 163 9.80 3.33 -4.52
C ASP A 163 9.53 2.78 -5.92
N TYR A 164 9.15 3.67 -6.83
CA TYR A 164 9.00 3.36 -8.26
C TYR A 164 10.39 3.34 -8.90
N SER A 165 11.21 2.34 -8.56
CA SER A 165 12.46 2.14 -9.28
C SER A 165 12.17 1.54 -10.66
N ASP A 166 11.79 2.42 -11.57
CA ASP A 166 11.57 2.13 -12.98
C ASP A 166 12.94 1.97 -13.64
N ASN A 167 13.59 0.81 -13.41
CA ASN A 167 14.86 0.36 -14.00
C ASN A 167 16.03 1.36 -14.04
N THR A 168 15.94 2.47 -13.30
CA THR A 168 16.91 3.55 -13.26
C THR A 168 17.55 3.59 -11.87
N ILE A 169 18.80 4.02 -11.86
CA ILE A 169 19.83 3.80 -10.83
C ILE A 169 19.51 4.52 -9.49
N ALA A 170 18.34 5.14 -9.35
CA ALA A 170 17.90 5.81 -8.14
C ALA A 170 16.46 5.39 -7.77
N PRO A 171 16.15 5.14 -6.48
CA PRO A 171 14.77 4.99 -6.03
C PRO A 171 14.02 6.28 -6.32
N VAL A 172 13.05 6.24 -7.23
CA VAL A 172 12.13 7.36 -7.44
C VAL A 172 11.07 7.25 -6.37
N THR A 173 11.23 8.04 -5.31
CA THR A 173 10.22 8.21 -4.28
C THR A 173 9.02 8.92 -4.90
N PHE A 174 7.80 8.45 -4.61
CA PHE A 174 6.59 9.09 -5.09
C PHE A 174 6.57 10.57 -4.67
N THR A 175 6.48 11.48 -5.64
CA THR A 175 6.26 12.90 -5.37
C THR A 175 4.79 13.22 -5.56
N ASP A 176 4.26 14.20 -4.81
CA ASP A 176 2.84 14.58 -4.88
C ASP A 176 2.39 15.09 -6.26
N ASP A 177 3.36 15.39 -7.13
CA ASP A 177 3.18 15.84 -8.50
C ASP A 177 3.12 14.66 -9.51
N MET A 178 3.47 13.45 -9.08
CA MET A 178 3.35 12.24 -9.91
C MET A 178 1.88 11.88 -10.14
N GLU A 179 1.67 11.14 -11.21
CA GLU A 179 0.37 10.62 -11.61
C GLU A 179 -0.21 9.73 -10.50
N PHE A 180 -1.40 10.10 -10.04
CA PHE A 180 -2.10 9.32 -9.04
C PHE A 180 -2.87 8.20 -9.74
N LEU A 181 -2.38 6.96 -9.59
CA LEU A 181 -2.97 5.77 -10.21
C LEU A 181 -4.37 5.49 -9.65
N ILE A 182 -5.36 6.13 -10.28
CA ILE A 182 -6.81 6.04 -10.06
C ILE A 182 -7.52 6.36 -11.40
N SER A 183 -8.56 5.61 -11.73
CA SER A 183 -9.49 5.91 -12.84
C SER A 183 -10.33 7.17 -12.58
N GLU A 184 -10.64 7.95 -13.61
CA GLU A 184 -11.38 9.21 -13.51
C GLU A 184 -12.74 9.11 -12.78
N ASP A 185 -13.48 8.02 -12.99
CA ASP A 185 -14.76 7.77 -12.30
C ASP A 185 -14.61 7.71 -10.77
N MET A 186 -13.51 7.12 -10.29
CA MET A 186 -13.21 7.04 -8.85
C MET A 186 -12.77 8.39 -8.30
N ILE A 187 -12.10 9.23 -9.08
CA ILE A 187 -11.72 10.59 -8.66
C ILE A 187 -12.97 11.41 -8.36
N SER A 188 -13.98 11.33 -9.23
CA SER A 188 -15.25 12.02 -9.04
C SER A 188 -15.98 11.57 -7.76
N ASP A 189 -16.03 10.26 -7.50
CA ASP A 189 -16.62 9.70 -6.28
C ASP A 189 -15.86 10.12 -5.00
N ILE A 190 -14.53 10.12 -5.04
CA ILE A 190 -13.69 10.55 -3.92
C ILE A 190 -13.95 12.03 -3.59
N LYS A 191 -13.97 12.91 -4.60
CA LYS A 191 -14.27 14.33 -4.41
C LYS A 191 -15.63 14.52 -3.75
N LEU A 192 -16.67 13.88 -4.28
CA LEU A 192 -18.03 13.96 -3.72
C LEU A 192 -18.11 13.50 -2.26
N LYS A 193 -17.42 12.43 -1.89
CA LYS A 193 -17.37 11.94 -0.50
C LYS A 193 -16.65 12.89 0.42
N ILE A 194 -15.51 13.43 -0.02
CA ILE A 194 -14.74 14.40 0.77
C ILE A 194 -15.59 15.65 1.03
N PHE A 195 -16.30 16.16 0.01
CA PHE A 195 -17.20 17.32 0.16
C PHE A 195 -18.44 17.04 1.04
N SER A 196 -18.97 15.81 1.02
CA SER A 196 -20.23 15.48 1.71
C SER A 196 -20.05 14.98 3.14
N GLY A 197 -19.01 14.19 3.41
CA GLY A 197 -18.85 13.43 4.65
C GLY A 197 -17.77 13.99 5.58
N ASP A 198 -16.52 13.97 5.16
CA ASP A 198 -15.38 14.08 6.08
C ASP A 198 -14.92 15.52 6.35
N LEU A 199 -15.10 16.43 5.39
CA LEU A 199 -14.77 17.85 5.59
C LEU A 199 -15.70 18.56 6.57
N ARG A 200 -16.97 18.12 6.69
CA ARG A 200 -17.89 18.72 7.67
C ARG A 200 -17.41 18.45 9.09
N ILE A 201 -16.78 17.31 9.35
CA ILE A 201 -16.24 16.96 10.67
C ILE A 201 -14.98 17.81 10.93
N ALA A 202 -14.06 17.90 9.96
CA ALA A 202 -12.84 18.71 10.09
C ALA A 202 -13.10 20.23 10.24
N LEU A 203 -14.18 20.74 9.64
CA LEU A 203 -14.61 22.15 9.79
C LEU A 203 -15.41 22.41 11.09
N THR A 204 -15.91 21.37 11.75
CA THR A 204 -16.67 21.52 12.99
C THR A 204 -15.74 21.62 14.20
N ASP A 205 -14.55 21.01 14.15
CA ASP A 205 -13.56 21.09 15.23
C ASP A 205 -12.94 22.50 15.41
N ASP A 206 -12.93 23.32 14.35
CA ASP A 206 -12.44 24.72 14.41
C ASP A 206 -13.51 25.72 14.88
N LYS A 207 -14.76 25.28 15.12
CA LYS A 207 -15.70 26.07 15.91
C LYS A 207 -15.43 25.81 17.39
N GLU A 208 -14.27 26.28 17.84
CA GLU A 208 -14.06 26.58 19.25
C GLU A 208 -15.26 27.40 19.75
N VAL A 209 -15.73 27.00 20.92
CA VAL A 209 -16.89 27.56 21.62
C VAL A 209 -16.80 29.08 21.64
N ASN A 210 -17.65 29.76 20.85
CA ASN A 210 -17.96 31.15 21.09
C ASN A 210 -18.73 31.20 22.43
N MET A 211 -17.99 31.31 23.54
CA MET A 211 -18.53 31.91 24.75
C MET A 211 -18.72 33.40 24.42
N ASN A 212 -19.80 33.69 23.69
CA ASN A 212 -20.29 35.04 23.61
C ASN A 212 -20.66 35.44 25.04
N GLU A 213 -19.97 36.48 25.48
CA GLU A 213 -20.39 37.40 26.52
C GLU A 213 -21.89 37.71 26.33
N ASP A 214 -22.74 37.08 27.14
CA ASP A 214 -24.06 37.65 27.40
C ASP A 214 -23.87 38.65 28.54
N GLU A 215 -23.87 39.91 28.14
CA GLU A 215 -23.97 41.09 28.97
C GLU A 215 -25.04 40.93 30.06
N GLU A 216 -24.77 41.59 31.19
CA GLU A 216 -25.75 41.97 32.19
C GLU A 216 -27.10 42.36 31.56
N VAL A 217 -28.21 42.01 32.23
CA VAL A 217 -29.30 42.95 32.61
C VAL A 217 -30.42 42.19 33.36
N SER A 218 -30.62 42.62 34.61
CA SER A 218 -31.89 42.65 35.37
C SER A 218 -32.44 41.40 36.08
N ARG A 219 -32.27 41.31 37.41
CA ARG A 219 -33.20 41.83 38.43
C ARG A 219 -32.72 41.57 39.85
#